data_AF-A0A938I8W6-F1
#
_entry.id   AF-A0A938I8W6-F1
#
_cell.length_a   1.000
_cell.length_b   1.000
_cell.length_c   1.000
_cell.angle_alpha   90.00
_cell.angle_beta   90.00
_cell.angle_gamma   90.00
#
_symmetry.space_group_name_H-M   'P 1'
#
loop_
_entity.id
_entity.type
_entity.pdbx_description
1 polymer ?
#
loop_
_entity_poly.entity_id
_entity_poly.type
_entity_poly.pdbx_seq_one_letter_code
_entity_poly.pdbx_strand_id
1 'polypeptide(L)'
;MSASLTDELEEFHQFLGSRLSQGESSLTPEEILVEWRAEHPLPEDLADSLFQVRQALADMQAGDRGRPAAQVTAELRQRLGIAARS
;
A
#
# COMPACT_ATOMS: atom_id res chain seq x y z
N MET A 1 -3.95 -21.35 -4.07
CA MET A 1 -3.29 -22.32 -3.17
C MET A 1 -2.65 -21.47 -2.10
N SER A 2 -3.08 -21.58 -0.85
CA SER A 2 -2.42 -20.89 0.26
C SER A 2 -1.01 -21.47 0.40
N ALA A 3 0.01 -20.61 0.34
CA ALA A 3 1.38 -21.01 0.67
C ALA A 3 1.40 -21.55 2.11
N SER A 4 2.15 -22.61 2.35
CA SER A 4 2.34 -23.05 3.74
C SER A 4 3.19 -22.00 4.47
N LEU A 5 3.04 -21.91 5.80
CA LEU A 5 3.86 -21.01 6.62
C LEU A 5 5.38 -21.24 6.38
N THR A 6 5.77 -22.47 6.08
CA THR A 6 7.15 -22.82 5.76
C THR A 6 7.61 -22.20 4.44
N ASP A 7 6.76 -22.24 3.41
CA ASP A 7 7.05 -21.64 2.10
C ASP A 7 7.18 -20.11 2.23
N GLU A 8 6.27 -19.49 2.99
CA GLU A 8 6.29 -18.05 3.26
C GLU A 8 7.58 -17.60 3.98
N LEU A 9 8.01 -18.37 4.98
CA LEU A 9 9.26 -18.12 5.69
C LEU A 9 10.49 -18.29 4.79
N GLU A 10 10.48 -19.27 3.89
CA GLU A 10 11.57 -19.50 2.95
C GLU A 10 11.66 -18.37 1.91
N GLU A 11 10.53 -17.93 1.36
CA GLU A 11 10.43 -16.79 0.45
C GLU A 11 10.92 -15.49 1.12
N PHE A 12 10.51 -15.24 2.37
CA PHE A 12 10.99 -14.08 3.12
C PHE A 12 12.50 -14.13 3.37
N HIS A 13 13.04 -15.31 3.73
CA HIS A 13 14.48 -15.49 3.91
C HIS A 13 15.26 -15.23 2.62
N GLN A 14 14.77 -15.71 1.47
CA GLN A 14 15.37 -15.45 0.16
C GLN A 14 15.33 -13.95 -0.19
N PHE A 15 14.21 -13.29 0.06
CA PHE A 15 14.06 -11.85 -0.12
C PHE A 15 15.08 -11.07 0.69
N LEU A 16 15.17 -11.33 2.00
CA LEU A 16 16.16 -10.74 2.90
C LEU A 16 17.59 -10.95 2.40
N GLY A 17 17.92 -12.18 2.01
CA GLY A 17 19.24 -12.51 1.47
C GLY A 17 19.60 -11.70 0.24
N SER A 18 18.63 -11.49 -0.67
CA SER A 18 18.84 -10.70 -1.88
C SER A 18 19.10 -9.22 -1.57
N ARG A 19 18.31 -8.61 -0.68
CA ARG A 19 18.47 -7.21 -0.24
C ARG A 19 19.82 -6.97 0.44
N LEU A 20 20.20 -7.86 1.35
CA LEU A 20 21.50 -7.79 2.03
C LEU A 20 22.68 -7.94 1.04
N SER A 21 22.56 -8.81 0.04
CA SER A 21 23.60 -8.98 -0.99
C SER A 21 23.77 -7.76 -1.90
N GLN A 22 22.74 -6.94 -2.04
CA GLN A 22 22.75 -5.69 -2.81
C GLN A 22 23.28 -4.50 -2.00
N GLY A 23 23.66 -4.71 -0.73
CA GLY A 23 24.16 -3.67 0.16
C GLY A 23 23.08 -2.80 0.79
N GLU A 24 21.81 -3.14 0.57
CA GLU A 24 20.66 -2.50 1.21
C GLU A 24 20.55 -2.98 2.67
N SER A 25 21.39 -2.38 3.53
CA SER A 25 21.51 -2.70 4.96
C SER A 25 20.97 -1.60 5.87
N SER A 26 20.27 -0.60 5.31
CA SER A 26 19.75 0.54 6.06
C SER A 26 18.42 0.26 6.74
N LEU A 27 17.68 -0.77 6.32
CA LEU A 27 16.36 -1.09 6.84
C LEU A 27 16.47 -1.96 8.08
N THR A 28 15.66 -1.63 9.07
CA THR A 28 15.42 -2.48 10.23
C THR A 28 14.63 -3.74 9.83
N PRO A 29 14.66 -4.80 10.66
CA PRO A 29 13.86 -6.01 10.43
C PRO A 29 12.35 -5.75 10.25
N GLU A 30 11.81 -4.72 10.92
CA GLU A 30 10.40 -4.35 10.80
C GLU A 30 10.10 -3.67 9.46
N GLU A 31 10.99 -2.76 9.02
CA GLU A 31 10.85 -2.05 7.74
C GLU A 31 10.97 -3.01 6.54
N ILE A 32 11.92 -3.94 6.58
CA ILE A 32 12.10 -4.91 5.48
C ILE A 32 10.94 -5.93 5.42
N LEU A 33 10.31 -6.25 6.56
CA LEU A 33 9.09 -7.05 6.60
C LEU A 33 7.91 -6.30 5.98
N VAL A 34 7.80 -5.00 6.22
CA VAL A 34 6.79 -4.13 5.60
C VAL A 34 6.97 -4.09 4.08
N GLU A 35 8.21 -3.92 3.61
CA GLU A 35 8.51 -3.95 2.17
C GLU A 35 8.18 -5.30 1.55
N TRP A 36 8.58 -6.41 2.19
CA TRP A 36 8.29 -7.75 1.68
C TRP A 36 6.78 -7.97 1.49
N ARG A 37 5.96 -7.57 2.47
CA ARG A 37 4.49 -7.65 2.39
C ARG A 37 3.88 -6.75 1.31
N ALA A 38 4.50 -5.62 1.02
CA ALA A 38 4.06 -4.74 -0.07
C ALA A 38 4.31 -5.38 -1.45
N GLU A 39 5.41 -6.12 -1.60
CA GLU A 39 5.74 -6.86 -2.83
C GLU A 39 4.98 -8.20 -2.94
N HIS A 40 4.57 -8.77 -1.81
CA HIS A 40 3.86 -10.05 -1.70
C HIS A 40 2.51 -9.85 -1.00
N PRO A 41 1.57 -9.09 -1.62
CA PRO A 41 0.27 -8.86 -1.03
C PRO A 41 -0.50 -10.18 -0.92
N LEU A 42 -1.30 -10.30 0.14
CA LEU A 42 -2.21 -11.43 0.27
C LEU A 42 -3.21 -11.43 -0.91
N PRO A 43 -3.64 -12.60 -1.39
CA PRO A 43 -4.57 -12.68 -2.52
C PRO A 43 -5.84 -11.85 -2.33
N GLU A 44 -6.36 -11.79 -1.11
CA GLU A 44 -7.49 -10.96 -0.70
C GLU A 44 -7.20 -9.46 -0.83
N ASP A 45 -6.07 -8.99 -0.33
CA ASP A 45 -5.67 -7.58 -0.38
C ASP A 45 -5.47 -7.12 -1.84
N LEU A 46 -4.90 -8.00 -2.67
CA LEU A 46 -4.76 -7.75 -4.10
C LEU A 46 -6.11 -7.70 -4.81
N ALA A 47 -7.02 -8.62 -4.51
CA ALA A 47 -8.36 -8.66 -5.10
C ALA A 47 -9.16 -7.41 -4.74
N ASP A 48 -9.13 -6.99 -3.48
CA ASP A 48 -9.79 -5.77 -3.00
C ASP A 48 -9.20 -4.52 -3.65
N SER A 49 -7.87 -4.42 -3.71
CA SER A 49 -7.18 -3.31 -4.38
C SER A 49 -7.57 -3.20 -5.86
N LEU A 50 -7.60 -4.33 -6.57
CA LEU A 50 -8.03 -4.38 -7.98
C LEU A 50 -9.49 -3.99 -8.15
N PHE A 51 -10.37 -4.40 -7.22
CA PHE A 51 -11.77 -4.01 -7.23
C PHE A 51 -11.92 -2.49 -7.10
N GLN A 52 -11.23 -1.87 -6.13
CA GLN A 52 -11.28 -0.42 -5.91
C GLN A 52 -10.79 0.37 -7.13
N VAL A 53 -9.68 -0.05 -7.75
CA VAL A 53 -9.17 0.58 -8.96
C VAL A 53 -10.17 0.48 -10.11
N ARG A 54 -10.78 -0.70 -10.31
CA ARG A 54 -11.80 -0.89 -11.36
C ARG A 54 -13.03 -0.02 -11.13
N GLN A 55 -13.47 0.10 -9.88
CA GLN A 55 -14.59 0.96 -9.51
C GLN A 55 -14.27 2.43 -9.81
N ALA A 56 -13.12 2.93 -9.38
CA ALA A 56 -12.70 4.32 -9.65
C ALA A 56 -12.64 4.61 -11.16
N LEU A 57 -12.16 3.67 -11.97
CA LEU A 57 -12.16 3.81 -13.44
C LEU A 57 -13.58 3.86 -14.01
N ALA A 58 -14.49 3.01 -13.53
CA ALA A 58 -15.88 3.01 -13.95
C ALA A 58 -16.58 4.33 -13.61
N ASP A 59 -16.35 4.87 -12.40
CA ASP A 59 -16.91 6.15 -11.97
C ASP A 59 -16.40 7.30 -12.86
N MET A 60 -15.10 7.33 -13.18
CA MET A 60 -14.52 8.31 -14.11
C MET A 60 -15.13 8.24 -15.51
N GLN A 61 -15.40 7.03 -16.02
CA GLN A 61 -16.06 6.81 -17.30
C GLN A 61 -17.54 7.25 -17.26
N ALA A 62 -18.22 7.07 -16.12
CA ALA A 62 -19.58 7.53 -15.88
C ALA A 62 -19.70 9.05 -15.70
N GLY A 63 -18.57 9.77 -15.69
CA GLY A 63 -18.53 11.22 -15.64
C GLY A 63 -18.02 11.80 -14.33
N ASP A 64 -17.59 10.98 -13.37
CA ASP A 64 -16.86 11.48 -12.21
C ASP A 64 -15.56 12.16 -12.68
N ARG A 65 -15.26 13.30 -12.07
CA ARG A 65 -14.05 14.10 -12.30
C ARG A 65 -13.23 14.24 -11.03
N GLY A 66 -13.65 13.59 -9.96
CA GLY A 66 -13.12 13.79 -8.63
C GLY A 66 -13.39 15.20 -8.12
N ARG A 67 -12.66 15.58 -7.08
CA ARG A 67 -12.74 16.89 -6.43
C ARG A 67 -11.34 17.46 -6.29
N PRO A 68 -11.15 18.79 -6.40
CA PRO A 68 -9.85 19.39 -6.14
C PRO A 68 -9.35 19.06 -4.74
N ALA A 69 -8.13 18.51 -4.65
CA ALA A 69 -7.55 18.08 -3.39
C ALA A 69 -7.51 19.19 -2.33
N ALA A 70 -7.23 20.43 -2.73
CA ALA A 70 -7.22 21.59 -1.84
C ALA A 70 -8.57 21.84 -1.16
N GLN A 71 -9.67 21.69 -1.91
CA GLN A 71 -11.03 21.84 -1.38
C GLN A 71 -11.34 20.73 -0.37
N VAL A 72 -11.11 19.47 -0.75
CA VAL A 72 -11.36 18.32 0.13
C VAL A 72 -10.54 18.41 1.41
N THR A 73 -9.28 18.81 1.29
CA THR A 73 -8.38 18.95 2.44
C THR A 73 -8.83 20.08 3.37
N ALA A 74 -9.28 21.22 2.84
CA ALA A 74 -9.83 22.32 3.65
C ALA A 74 -11.08 21.89 4.42
N GLU A 75 -12.01 21.20 3.76
CA GLU A 75 -13.23 20.66 4.38
C GLU A 75 -12.91 19.64 5.49
N LEU A 76 -11.97 18.73 5.25
CA LEU A 76 -11.54 17.75 6.26
C LEU A 76 -10.90 18.43 7.46
N ARG A 77 -10.04 19.44 7.25
CA ARG A 77 -9.43 20.22 8.34
C ARG A 77 -10.49 20.93 9.19
N GLN A 78 -11.48 21.56 8.56
CA GLN A 78 -12.58 22.20 9.26
C GLN A 78 -13.38 21.17 10.09
N ARG A 79 -13.71 20.02 9.50
CA ARG A 79 -14.47 18.95 10.18
C ARG A 79 -13.71 18.36 11.38
N LEU A 80 -12.39 18.26 11.27
CA LEU A 80 -11.52 17.66 12.29
C LEU A 80 -10.92 18.68 13.27
N GLY A 81 -11.22 19.98 13.13
CA GLY A 81 -10.67 21.04 13.99
C GLY A 81 -9.16 21.25 13.84
N ILE A 82 -8.58 20.89 12.70
CA ILE A 82 -7.13 21.02 12.44
C ILE A 82 -6.87 22.42 11.87
N ALA A 83 -6.17 23.27 12.62
CA ALA A 83 -5.77 24.59 12.15
C ALA A 83 -4.86 24.47 10.92
N ALA A 84 -5.07 25.32 9.91
CA ALA A 84 -4.14 25.43 8.79
C ALA A 84 -2.79 25.89 9.34
N ARG A 85 -1.71 25.13 9.07
CA ARG A 85 -0.35 25.59 9.37
C ARG A 85 -0.13 26.89 8.59
N SER A 86 0.11 27.97 9.34
CA SER A 86 0.59 29.27 8.86
C SER A 86 1.93 29.15 8.17
#